data_AF-A0A0F9L5Y9-F1
#
_entry.id   AF-A0A0F9L5Y9-F1
#
_cell.length_a   1.000
_cell.length_b   1.000
_cell.length_c   1.000
_cell.angle_alpha   90.00
_cell.angle_beta   90.00
_cell.angle_gamma   90.00
#
_symmetry.space_group_name_H-M   'P 1'
#
loop_
_entity.id
_entity.type
_entity.pdbx_description
1 polymer ?
#
loop_
_entity_poly.entity_id
_entity_poly.type
_entity_poly.pdbx_seq_one_letter_code
_entity_poly.pdbx_strand_id
1 'polypeptide(L)'
;MDTQVKTLIEQRVAQCETLSEGKWKDYVEGLDGVDRAFTAQVLENCAAWLATMNEVTRAVNVGNFDKFAFPLIRAVFPNLIAQEIVSVQPMNNPVGLIFYFDFIYGTTKGKIQAGTPVFSSLTGHPGDSAYSSDDVKEESAGTGNGAATNFTPTLDFSPVIPGSFEITDGTQIVTDDGNGALIGDIGAGTNTIDYVTGAVDVDFAVAPANGLAITADYRFDNEANDNIPQIDLQLTSAPVTARINKLRTRYSLESAQNLKALHGLDAETELVAALAEDIKFEIDRTIIIDLVNFAQATAVSWPLTPPSGISFTEHKLSFVDVLIQGSNNIFAATRRGQPNFVVVGLEVSNVIESLPGFKPAAGLASQNGIIYIGDLNGRWKIYKDPYNLTATGDQKNFLIGYKGGSFLEAGYVYAPYIPFYTTPTVIL
;
A
#
# COMPACT_ATOMS: atom_id res chain seq x y z
N MET A 1 18.72 -4.50 -112.96
CA MET A 1 18.03 -4.07 -111.73
C MET A 1 16.55 -4.27 -111.97
N ASP A 2 15.91 -5.05 -111.11
CA ASP A 2 14.55 -5.54 -111.27
C ASP A 2 13.54 -4.38 -111.27
N THR A 3 12.56 -4.38 -112.18
CA THR A 3 11.64 -3.26 -112.42
C THR A 3 10.88 -2.86 -111.15
N GLN A 4 10.60 -3.83 -110.28
CA GLN A 4 9.96 -3.61 -108.98
C GLN A 4 10.82 -2.77 -108.01
N VAL A 5 12.14 -2.97 -108.02
CA VAL A 5 13.07 -2.21 -107.16
C VAL A 5 13.09 -0.74 -107.58
N LYS A 6 13.04 -0.46 -108.88
CA LYS A 6 13.00 0.92 -109.39
C LYS A 6 11.70 1.63 -109.00
N THR A 7 10.56 0.95 -109.13
CA THR A 7 9.25 1.50 -108.72
C THR A 7 9.18 1.77 -107.22
N LEU A 8 9.75 0.89 -106.39
CA LEU A 8 9.82 1.11 -104.94
C LEU A 8 10.73 2.28 -104.55
N ILE A 9 11.85 2.46 -105.26
CA ILE A 9 12.74 3.62 -105.04
C ILE A 9 12.02 4.91 -105.40
N GLU A 10 11.33 4.96 -106.54
CA GLU A 10 10.58 6.15 -106.98
C GLU A 10 9.43 6.50 -106.01
N GLN A 11 8.69 5.49 -105.52
CA GLN A 11 7.67 5.70 -104.48
C GLN A 11 8.26 6.21 -103.18
N ARG A 12 9.44 5.72 -102.79
CA ARG A 12 10.10 6.15 -101.55
C ARG A 12 10.65 7.57 -101.64
N VAL A 13 11.20 7.96 -102.79
CA VAL A 13 11.68 9.33 -103.04
C VAL A 13 10.51 10.31 -103.01
N ALA A 14 9.39 9.98 -103.65
CA ALA A 14 8.18 10.82 -103.61
C ALA A 14 7.65 11.01 -102.18
N GLN A 15 7.66 9.96 -101.36
CA GLN A 15 7.26 10.06 -99.95
C GLN A 15 8.20 10.98 -99.16
N CYS A 16 9.51 10.89 -99.38
CA CYS A 16 10.48 11.76 -98.73
C CYS A 16 10.36 13.23 -99.17
N GLU A 17 10.04 13.48 -100.46
CA GLU A 17 9.78 14.83 -100.98
C GLU A 17 8.57 15.47 -100.29
N THR A 18 7.46 14.74 -100.14
CA THR A 18 6.28 15.25 -99.43
C THR A 18 6.55 15.61 -97.97
N LEU A 19 7.44 14.86 -97.29
CA LEU A 19 7.86 15.16 -95.92
C LEU A 19 8.76 16.41 -95.84
N SER A 20 9.59 16.62 -96.86
CA SER A 20 10.51 17.77 -96.97
C SER A 20 9.84 19.09 -97.33
N GLU A 21 8.68 19.05 -98.00
CA GLU A 21 7.90 20.23 -98.36
C GLU A 21 6.81 20.57 -97.35
N GLY A 22 6.45 19.60 -96.50
CA GLY A 22 5.45 19.72 -95.44
C GLY A 22 6.08 19.98 -94.06
N LYS A 23 6.08 18.95 -93.22
CA LYS A 23 6.34 19.04 -91.78
C LYS A 23 7.74 19.55 -91.41
N TRP A 24 8.76 19.22 -92.21
CA TRP A 24 10.16 19.56 -91.91
C TRP A 24 10.71 20.69 -92.78
N LYS A 25 9.85 21.37 -93.56
CA LYS A 25 10.24 22.34 -94.59
C LYS A 25 11.25 23.39 -94.11
N ASP A 26 10.99 23.96 -92.94
CA ASP A 26 11.82 25.03 -92.38
C ASP A 26 13.20 24.53 -91.90
N TYR A 27 13.34 23.22 -91.66
CA TYR A 27 14.56 22.60 -91.13
C TYR A 27 15.46 21.98 -92.21
N VAL A 28 15.00 21.95 -93.47
CA VAL A 28 15.78 21.48 -94.63
C VAL A 28 15.91 22.56 -95.71
N GLU A 29 15.77 23.83 -95.34
CA GLU A 29 15.96 24.97 -96.24
C GLU A 29 17.46 25.13 -96.58
N GLY A 30 17.78 25.20 -97.87
CA GLY A 30 19.16 25.32 -98.38
C GLY A 30 19.84 24.02 -98.81
N LEU A 31 19.14 22.87 -98.74
CA LEU A 31 19.59 21.59 -99.29
C LEU A 31 18.84 21.27 -100.58
N ASP A 32 19.56 20.85 -101.61
CA ASP A 32 18.98 20.58 -102.94
C ASP A 32 18.86 19.08 -103.23
N GLY A 33 17.77 18.70 -103.90
CA GLY A 33 17.57 17.36 -104.43
C GLY A 33 17.48 16.27 -103.36
N VAL A 34 18.20 15.17 -103.60
CA VAL A 34 18.07 13.89 -102.87
C VAL A 34 18.48 14.01 -101.39
N ASP A 35 19.43 14.88 -101.07
CA ASP A 35 19.92 15.07 -99.69
C ASP A 35 18.87 15.73 -98.81
N ARG A 36 18.05 16.62 -99.38
CA ARG A 36 16.90 17.24 -98.71
C ARG A 36 15.86 16.20 -98.30
N ALA A 37 15.56 15.29 -99.23
CA ALA A 37 14.57 14.24 -99.03
C ALA A 37 15.02 13.22 -97.95
N PHE A 38 16.29 12.81 -97.97
CA PHE A 38 16.81 11.89 -96.95
C PHE A 38 16.96 12.55 -95.57
N THR A 39 17.38 13.81 -95.50
CA THR A 39 17.47 14.54 -94.23
C THR A 39 16.10 14.70 -93.57
N ALA A 40 15.05 15.00 -94.37
CA ALA A 40 13.68 15.05 -93.87
C ALA A 40 13.19 13.70 -93.32
N GLN A 41 13.57 12.58 -93.95
CA GLN A 41 13.23 11.24 -93.46
C GLN A 41 13.96 10.87 -92.16
N VAL A 42 15.22 11.28 -92.00
CA VAL A 42 15.96 11.08 -90.75
C VAL A 42 15.35 11.92 -89.63
N LEU A 43 14.96 13.17 -89.91
CA LEU A 43 14.26 14.01 -88.94
C LEU A 43 12.92 13.42 -88.50
N GLU A 44 12.14 12.87 -89.44
CA GLU A 44 10.88 12.19 -89.10
C GLU A 44 11.12 10.96 -88.22
N ASN A 45 12.16 10.16 -88.51
CA ASN A 45 12.50 9.00 -87.69
C ASN A 45 12.98 9.41 -86.28
N CYS A 46 13.79 10.47 -86.18
CA CYS A 46 14.22 11.01 -84.89
C CYS A 46 13.06 11.59 -84.09
N ALA A 47 12.12 12.30 -84.73
CA ALA A 47 10.94 12.85 -84.07
C ALA A 47 9.98 11.75 -83.60
N ALA A 48 9.79 10.69 -84.39
CA ALA A 48 9.02 9.53 -83.97
C ALA A 48 9.67 8.83 -82.77
N TRP A 49 11.00 8.73 -82.75
CA TRP A 49 11.74 8.16 -81.62
C TRP A 49 11.65 9.04 -80.37
N LEU A 50 11.80 10.37 -80.50
CA LEU A 50 11.59 11.33 -79.40
C LEU A 50 10.16 11.31 -78.86
N ALA A 51 9.15 11.14 -79.72
CA ALA A 51 7.76 11.00 -79.28
C ALA A 51 7.52 9.69 -78.49
N THR A 52 8.34 8.66 -78.71
CA THR A 52 8.33 7.42 -77.91
C THR A 52 9.17 7.51 -76.64
N MET A 53 10.04 8.52 -76.50
CA MET A 53 10.80 8.77 -75.29
C MET A 53 9.95 9.51 -74.25
N ASN A 54 9.25 8.74 -73.41
CA ASN A 54 8.58 9.24 -72.22
C ASN A 54 9.51 9.06 -71.00
N GLU A 55 10.48 9.96 -70.80
CA GLU A 55 11.28 10.04 -69.56
C GLU A 55 10.50 10.74 -68.43
N VAL A 56 9.28 10.28 -68.18
CA VAL A 56 8.64 10.50 -66.89
C VAL A 56 8.77 9.20 -66.13
N THR A 57 9.55 9.22 -65.05
CA THR A 57 9.54 8.19 -64.01
C THR A 57 8.15 8.16 -63.38
N ARG A 58 7.18 7.52 -64.04
CA ARG A 58 5.85 7.31 -63.47
C ARG A 58 6.02 6.26 -62.38
N ALA A 59 5.85 6.68 -61.12
CA ALA A 59 5.86 5.83 -59.93
C ALA A 59 4.65 4.87 -59.89
N VAL A 60 4.47 4.06 -60.94
CA VAL A 60 3.32 3.16 -61.09
C VAL A 60 3.62 1.77 -60.49
N ASN A 61 4.91 1.42 -60.33
CA ASN A 61 5.32 0.12 -59.79
C ASN A 61 6.01 0.17 -58.42
N VAL A 62 6.08 1.34 -57.78
CA VAL A 62 6.26 1.40 -56.33
C VAL A 62 4.88 1.75 -55.78
N GLY A 63 4.12 0.73 -55.38
CA GLY A 63 2.88 0.96 -54.65
C GLY A 63 3.18 1.92 -53.50
N ASN A 64 2.31 2.91 -53.28
CA ASN A 64 2.41 3.74 -52.08
C ASN A 64 2.59 2.79 -50.90
N PHE A 65 3.64 2.98 -50.10
CA PHE A 65 3.75 2.25 -48.85
C PHE A 65 2.46 2.54 -48.08
N ASP A 66 1.64 1.51 -47.86
CA ASP A 66 0.63 1.56 -46.82
C ASP A 66 1.41 1.82 -45.55
N LYS A 67 1.37 3.07 -45.09
CA LYS A 67 1.95 3.45 -43.81
C LYS A 67 1.05 2.84 -42.75
N PHE A 68 1.27 1.58 -42.44
CA PHE A 68 0.79 0.98 -41.21
C PHE A 68 1.51 1.70 -40.08
N ALA A 69 0.88 2.73 -39.55
CA ALA A 69 1.31 3.30 -38.28
C ALA A 69 1.14 2.20 -37.24
N PHE A 70 2.24 1.78 -36.61
CA PHE A 70 2.13 0.89 -35.46
C PHE A 70 1.23 1.55 -34.42
N PRO A 71 0.26 0.81 -33.85
CA PRO A 71 -0.61 1.36 -32.83
C PRO A 71 0.21 1.82 -31.63
N LEU A 72 -0.23 2.91 -30.99
CA LEU A 72 0.44 3.43 -29.81
C LEU A 72 0.23 2.47 -28.63
N ILE A 73 1.33 1.98 -28.05
CA ILE A 73 1.29 1.12 -26.86
C ILE A 73 1.24 2.01 -25.63
N ARG A 74 0.26 1.75 -24.75
CA ARG A 74 0.06 2.46 -23.49
C ARG A 74 0.39 1.53 -22.33
N ALA A 75 0.91 2.07 -21.23
CA ALA A 75 0.92 1.34 -19.97
C ALA A 75 -0.53 1.19 -19.46
N VAL A 76 -0.84 0.05 -18.85
CA VAL A 76 -2.11 -0.15 -18.16
C VAL A 76 -2.00 0.49 -16.79
N PHE A 77 -3.01 1.26 -16.40
CA PHE A 77 -3.02 1.96 -15.12
C PHE A 77 -3.35 1.01 -13.96
N PRO A 78 -2.80 1.26 -12.76
CA PRO A 78 -3.03 0.42 -11.60
C PRO A 78 -4.45 0.56 -11.04
N ASN A 79 -5.01 -0.51 -10.50
CA ASN A 79 -6.29 -0.44 -9.78
C ASN A 79 -6.11 0.17 -8.38
N LEU A 80 -7.14 0.88 -7.90
CA LEU A 80 -7.15 1.47 -6.56
C LEU A 80 -7.57 0.43 -5.52
N ILE A 81 -6.76 0.21 -4.48
CA ILE A 81 -7.06 -0.77 -3.41
C ILE A 81 -7.55 -0.11 -2.12
N ALA A 82 -7.31 1.19 -1.92
CA ALA A 82 -7.56 1.85 -0.64
C ALA A 82 -8.97 1.59 -0.06
N GLN A 83 -10.01 1.57 -0.89
CA GLN A 83 -11.38 1.31 -0.43
C GLN A 83 -11.57 -0.07 0.20
N GLU A 84 -10.76 -1.06 -0.17
CA GLU A 84 -10.88 -2.42 0.36
C GLU A 84 -10.11 -2.61 1.66
N ILE A 85 -8.94 -1.98 1.81
CA ILE A 85 -8.04 -2.17 2.96
C ILE A 85 -8.19 -1.11 4.07
N VAL A 86 -8.67 0.09 3.77
CA VAL A 86 -8.88 1.17 4.75
C VAL A 86 -10.33 1.65 4.79
N SER A 87 -10.68 2.41 5.83
CA SER A 87 -11.97 3.09 5.91
C SER A 87 -11.90 4.43 5.19
N VAL A 88 -12.93 4.79 4.42
CA VAL A 88 -12.95 6.05 3.66
C VAL A 88 -13.99 6.98 4.28
N GLN A 89 -13.57 8.18 4.70
CA GLN A 89 -14.45 9.18 5.30
C GLN A 89 -14.22 10.57 4.71
N PRO A 90 -15.07 11.01 3.77
CA PRO A 90 -14.97 12.35 3.23
C PRO A 90 -15.11 13.42 4.33
N MET A 91 -14.23 14.43 4.30
CA MET A 91 -14.28 15.56 5.23
C MET A 91 -15.05 16.73 4.59
N ASN A 92 -15.85 17.45 5.37
CA ASN A 92 -16.51 18.67 4.91
C ASN A 92 -15.70 19.95 5.22
N ASN A 93 -14.72 19.85 6.12
CA ASN A 93 -13.86 20.94 6.54
C ASN A 93 -12.40 20.50 6.45
N PRO A 94 -11.42 21.42 6.33
CA PRO A 94 -10.00 21.08 6.21
C PRO A 94 -9.43 20.41 7.47
N VAL A 95 -10.10 20.56 8.61
CA VAL A 95 -9.78 19.91 9.88
C VAL A 95 -11.02 19.20 10.40
N GLY A 96 -10.87 17.93 10.75
CA GLY A 96 -11.88 17.10 11.42
C GLY A 96 -11.39 16.69 12.80
N LEU A 97 -12.30 16.37 13.71
CA LEU A 97 -11.99 15.82 15.02
C LEU A 97 -12.59 14.43 15.14
N ILE A 98 -11.79 13.46 15.56
CA ILE A 98 -12.26 12.14 15.97
C ILE A 98 -12.35 12.15 17.49
N PHE A 99 -13.51 11.83 18.04
CA PHE A 99 -13.71 11.70 19.47
C PHE A 99 -13.61 10.24 19.89
N TYR A 100 -12.90 9.98 20.98
CA TYR A 100 -12.86 8.68 21.65
C TYR A 100 -13.63 8.78 22.96
N PHE A 101 -14.48 7.80 23.17
CA PHE A 101 -15.31 7.66 24.35
C PHE A 101 -14.72 6.54 25.19
N ASP A 102 -13.87 6.91 26.14
CA ASP A 102 -13.11 5.97 26.94
C ASP A 102 -13.67 5.93 28.36
N PHE A 103 -13.83 4.73 28.89
CA PHE A 103 -14.06 4.51 30.32
C PHE A 103 -12.71 4.32 30.98
N ILE A 104 -12.40 5.09 32.02
CA ILE A 104 -11.16 5.00 32.78
C ILE A 104 -11.44 4.58 34.22
N TYR A 105 -10.50 3.89 34.84
CA TYR A 105 -10.56 3.65 36.28
C TYR A 105 -10.36 4.97 37.01
N GLY A 106 -11.30 5.36 37.87
CA GLY A 106 -11.25 6.64 38.59
C GLY A 106 -10.53 6.56 39.94
N THR A 107 -10.35 5.36 40.49
CA THR A 107 -9.53 5.10 41.68
C THR A 107 -8.46 4.06 41.39
N THR A 108 -7.33 4.19 42.07
CA THR A 108 -6.26 3.17 42.06
C THR A 108 -6.69 2.03 42.98
N LYS A 109 -6.50 0.79 42.52
CA LYS A 109 -6.67 -0.41 43.34
C LYS A 109 -5.70 -1.49 42.89
N GLY A 110 -4.81 -1.89 43.79
CA GLY A 110 -3.78 -2.87 43.49
C GLY A 110 -2.93 -2.45 42.29
N LYS A 111 -2.81 -3.36 41.31
CA LYS A 111 -2.14 -3.12 40.03
C LYS A 111 -2.76 -1.99 39.19
N ILE A 112 -4.06 -1.75 39.32
CA ILE A 112 -4.79 -0.83 38.45
C ILE A 112 -4.64 0.60 38.97
N GLN A 113 -4.02 1.45 38.17
CA GLN A 113 -3.87 2.88 38.47
C GLN A 113 -5.04 3.70 37.92
N ALA A 114 -5.46 4.71 38.69
CA ALA A 114 -6.41 5.71 38.23
C ALA A 114 -5.95 6.34 36.90
N GLY A 115 -6.89 6.56 35.98
CA GLY A 115 -6.64 7.04 34.62
C GLY A 115 -6.36 5.94 33.59
N THR A 116 -6.16 4.69 34.02
CA THR A 116 -6.01 3.56 33.07
C THR A 116 -7.37 3.28 32.41
N PRO A 117 -7.45 3.10 31.07
CA PRO A 117 -8.71 2.77 30.43
C PRO A 117 -9.21 1.37 30.82
N VAL A 118 -10.47 1.29 31.27
CA VAL A 118 -11.21 0.04 31.54
C VAL A 118 -11.43 -0.72 30.25
N PHE A 119 -11.87 -0.01 29.21
CA PHE A 119 -11.99 -0.53 27.86
C PHE A 119 -11.29 0.44 26.92
N SER A 120 -10.04 0.17 26.58
CA SER A 120 -9.37 0.96 25.56
C SER A 120 -9.92 0.60 24.18
N SER A 121 -10.19 1.59 23.33
CA SER A 121 -10.51 1.34 21.92
C SER A 121 -9.36 0.65 21.16
N LEU A 122 -8.13 0.74 21.69
CA LEU A 122 -6.93 0.24 21.05
C LEU A 122 -6.49 -1.10 21.64
N THR A 123 -6.49 -1.24 22.97
CA THR A 123 -6.01 -2.45 23.66
C THR A 123 -7.11 -3.30 24.29
N GLY A 124 -8.36 -2.83 24.38
CA GLY A 124 -9.50 -3.49 25.04
C GLY A 124 -9.40 -3.60 26.58
N HIS A 125 -10.07 -4.58 27.20
CA HIS A 125 -10.16 -4.71 28.68
C HIS A 125 -8.93 -5.37 29.32
N PRO A 126 -8.22 -4.75 30.28
CA PRO A 126 -6.94 -5.25 30.80
C PRO A 126 -7.00 -6.67 31.39
N GLY A 127 -8.20 -7.18 31.68
CA GLY A 127 -8.43 -8.59 32.03
C GLY A 127 -8.25 -8.87 33.51
N ASP A 128 -8.13 -7.82 34.32
CA ASP A 128 -8.12 -7.93 35.76
C ASP A 128 -9.52 -8.31 36.28
N SER A 129 -9.53 -9.20 37.26
CA SER A 129 -10.73 -9.69 37.93
C SER A 129 -10.91 -9.10 39.33
N ALA A 130 -9.88 -8.43 39.86
CA ALA A 130 -9.85 -7.95 41.24
C ALA A 130 -10.44 -6.54 41.42
N TYR A 131 -10.60 -5.73 40.36
CA TYR A 131 -11.01 -4.34 40.52
C TYR A 131 -12.35 -4.16 41.28
N SER A 132 -13.36 -4.98 40.97
CA SER A 132 -14.68 -4.93 41.63
C SER A 132 -14.84 -5.88 42.83
N SER A 133 -13.91 -6.81 43.05
CA SER A 133 -13.99 -7.76 44.17
C SER A 133 -13.47 -7.15 45.48
N ASP A 134 -13.48 -7.92 46.55
CA ASP A 134 -12.83 -7.60 47.82
C ASP A 134 -11.32 -7.91 47.82
N ASP A 135 -10.82 -8.58 46.79
CA ASP A 135 -9.38 -8.85 46.61
C ASP A 135 -8.65 -7.62 46.08
N VAL A 136 -7.47 -7.36 46.63
CA VAL A 136 -6.49 -6.41 46.13
C VAL A 136 -5.22 -7.18 45.80
N LYS A 137 -4.75 -7.00 44.56
CA LYS A 137 -3.59 -7.72 44.02
C LYS A 137 -2.55 -6.74 43.52
N GLU A 138 -1.29 -7.01 43.84
CA GLU A 138 -0.11 -6.24 43.45
C GLU A 138 -0.20 -4.74 43.82
N GLU A 139 -0.71 -4.40 45.01
CA GLU A 139 -0.67 -3.01 45.50
C GLU A 139 0.77 -2.58 45.76
N SER A 140 1.15 -1.39 45.30
CA SER A 140 2.51 -0.90 45.48
C SER A 140 2.76 -0.49 46.94
N ALA A 141 3.57 -1.28 47.63
CA ALA A 141 3.95 -1.07 49.03
C ALA A 141 5.33 -0.41 49.18
N GLY A 142 6.00 -0.05 48.08
CA GLY A 142 7.28 0.64 48.07
C GLY A 142 8.22 0.17 46.95
N THR A 143 9.47 0.64 47.00
CA THR A 143 10.53 0.22 46.09
C THR A 143 11.80 -0.05 46.89
N GLY A 144 12.43 -1.19 46.65
CA GLY A 144 13.70 -1.56 47.24
C GLY A 144 14.80 -0.57 46.87
N ASN A 145 15.63 -0.20 47.84
CA ASN A 145 16.79 0.68 47.64
C ASN A 145 18.13 -0.06 47.84
N GLY A 146 18.10 -1.37 48.11
CA GLY A 146 19.27 -2.20 48.35
C GLY A 146 19.94 -2.05 49.71
N ALA A 147 19.36 -1.26 50.64
CA ALA A 147 19.97 -0.97 51.94
C ALA A 147 18.99 -1.04 53.12
N ALA A 148 17.75 -0.58 52.94
CA ALA A 148 16.71 -0.66 53.96
C ALA A 148 16.04 -2.04 53.93
N THR A 149 15.87 -2.62 55.11
CA THR A 149 15.11 -3.86 55.32
C THR A 149 13.69 -3.57 55.81
N ASN A 150 13.49 -2.47 56.55
CA ASN A 150 12.18 -2.06 57.07
C ASN A 150 11.41 -1.13 56.12
N PHE A 151 10.14 -1.45 55.87
CA PHE A 151 9.19 -0.68 55.09
C PHE A 151 7.88 -0.55 55.86
N THR A 152 7.28 0.64 55.83
CA THR A 152 6.06 0.97 56.58
C THR A 152 4.94 1.47 55.66
N PRO A 153 4.44 0.64 54.72
CA PRO A 153 3.33 1.03 53.85
C PRO A 153 2.01 1.12 54.62
N THR A 154 1.11 1.97 54.15
CA THR A 154 -0.29 1.99 54.58
C THR A 154 -1.14 1.55 53.40
N LEU A 155 -1.97 0.53 53.60
CA LEU A 155 -2.80 -0.04 52.55
C LEU A 155 -3.98 0.89 52.21
N ASP A 156 -4.28 1.03 50.92
CA ASP A 156 -5.29 1.95 50.42
C ASP A 156 -6.73 1.52 50.79
N PHE A 157 -6.96 0.21 50.93
CA PHE A 157 -8.26 -0.36 51.29
C PHE A 157 -8.21 -1.01 52.68
N SER A 158 -8.87 -0.39 53.64
CA SER A 158 -9.04 -0.91 55.01
C SER A 158 -10.52 -0.83 55.41
N PRO A 159 -11.02 -1.71 56.29
CA PRO A 159 -10.30 -2.72 57.08
C PRO A 159 -9.87 -3.96 56.28
N VAL A 160 -8.73 -4.56 56.66
CA VAL A 160 -8.18 -5.79 56.06
C VAL A 160 -8.72 -7.04 56.77
N ILE A 161 -9.06 -8.09 56.01
CA ILE A 161 -9.50 -9.37 56.56
C ILE A 161 -8.29 -10.10 57.16
N PRO A 162 -8.33 -10.50 58.45
CA PRO A 162 -7.23 -11.23 59.09
C PRO A 162 -6.85 -12.52 58.35
N GLY A 163 -5.55 -12.74 58.19
CA GLY A 163 -4.96 -13.92 57.54
C GLY A 163 -4.95 -13.85 56.00
N SER A 164 -5.33 -12.72 55.40
CA SER A 164 -5.37 -12.56 53.94
C SER A 164 -4.18 -11.81 53.35
N PHE A 165 -3.38 -11.15 54.19
CA PHE A 165 -2.30 -10.27 53.75
C PHE A 165 -1.01 -11.03 53.42
N GLU A 166 -0.42 -10.69 52.28
CA GLU A 166 0.88 -11.15 51.79
C GLU A 166 1.62 -9.98 51.17
N ILE A 167 2.93 -9.88 51.41
CA ILE A 167 3.81 -8.87 50.82
C ILE A 167 5.07 -9.52 50.28
N THR A 168 5.48 -9.13 49.07
CA THR A 168 6.63 -9.72 48.38
C THR A 168 7.44 -8.68 47.59
N ASP A 169 8.74 -8.90 47.49
CA ASP A 169 9.64 -8.20 46.56
C ASP A 169 9.94 -9.03 45.29
N GLY A 170 9.21 -10.14 45.10
CA GLY A 170 9.39 -11.14 44.04
C GLY A 170 10.35 -12.27 44.40
N THR A 171 11.11 -12.17 45.49
CA THR A 171 12.01 -13.23 45.99
C THR A 171 11.65 -13.65 47.41
N GLN A 172 11.40 -12.70 48.29
CA GLN A 172 11.00 -12.90 49.68
C GLN A 172 9.49 -12.80 49.79
N ILE A 173 8.89 -13.69 50.58
CA ILE A 173 7.45 -13.69 50.83
C ILE A 173 7.21 -13.59 52.33
N VAL A 174 6.45 -12.58 52.72
CA VAL A 174 6.00 -12.34 54.09
C VAL A 174 4.47 -12.41 54.11
N THR A 175 3.93 -13.22 55.00
CA THR A 175 2.50 -13.53 55.10
C THR A 175 1.97 -13.20 56.49
N ASP A 176 0.68 -12.93 56.59
CA ASP A 176 -0.01 -12.67 57.86
C ASP A 176 -0.37 -13.97 58.62
N ASP A 177 -0.19 -13.98 59.93
CA ASP A 177 -0.56 -15.08 60.81
C ASP A 177 -2.03 -15.07 61.26
N GLY A 178 -2.77 -14.01 60.90
CA GLY A 178 -4.17 -13.81 61.24
C GLY A 178 -4.40 -13.24 62.65
N ASN A 179 -3.34 -12.89 63.37
CA ASN A 179 -3.35 -12.27 64.69
C ASN A 179 -2.55 -10.96 64.74
N GLY A 180 -2.24 -10.36 63.59
CA GLY A 180 -1.57 -9.06 63.47
C GLY A 180 -0.05 -9.13 63.41
N ALA A 181 0.54 -10.34 63.40
CA ALA A 181 1.98 -10.53 63.23
C ALA A 181 2.30 -11.10 61.85
N LEU A 182 3.37 -10.60 61.25
CA LEU A 182 3.86 -11.09 59.96
C LEU A 182 4.87 -12.23 60.17
N ILE A 183 4.80 -13.25 59.32
CA ILE A 183 5.64 -14.45 59.34
C ILE A 183 6.21 -14.73 57.95
N GLY A 184 7.27 -15.54 57.85
CA GLY A 184 7.92 -15.89 56.59
C GLY A 184 9.35 -15.35 56.54
N ASP A 185 9.72 -14.74 55.42
CA ASP A 185 11.07 -14.18 55.19
C ASP A 185 11.25 -12.81 55.88
N ILE A 186 11.10 -12.80 57.21
CA ILE A 186 11.16 -11.60 58.05
C ILE A 186 12.51 -11.39 58.73
N GLY A 187 12.86 -10.13 58.96
CA GLY A 187 13.99 -9.65 59.74
C GLY A 187 13.68 -9.54 61.24
N ALA A 188 14.50 -8.79 61.97
CA ALA A 188 14.38 -8.63 63.43
C ALA A 188 13.49 -7.45 63.87
N GLY A 189 12.87 -6.76 62.91
CA GLY A 189 11.94 -5.64 63.14
C GLY A 189 10.60 -6.04 63.74
N THR A 190 9.68 -5.07 63.77
CA THR A 190 8.38 -5.16 64.45
C THR A 190 7.40 -6.08 63.73
N ASN A 191 7.38 -6.10 62.39
CA ASN A 191 6.68 -7.11 61.59
C ASN A 191 5.21 -7.29 61.97
N THR A 192 4.42 -6.21 61.86
CA THR A 192 3.01 -6.18 62.27
C THR A 192 2.10 -5.60 61.20
N ILE A 193 0.83 -6.02 61.22
CA ILE A 193 -0.26 -5.43 60.44
C ILE A 193 -1.41 -5.01 61.36
N ASP A 194 -1.87 -3.77 61.20
CA ASP A 194 -3.11 -3.29 61.80
C ASP A 194 -4.28 -3.44 60.81
N TYR A 195 -5.17 -4.38 61.11
CA TYR A 195 -6.34 -4.67 60.27
C TYR A 195 -7.31 -3.50 60.13
N VAL A 196 -7.38 -2.59 61.10
CA VAL A 196 -8.35 -1.48 61.08
C VAL A 196 -7.83 -0.32 60.25
N THR A 197 -6.55 0.04 60.44
CA THR A 197 -5.95 1.19 59.76
C THR A 197 -5.24 0.83 58.46
N GLY A 198 -4.97 -0.46 58.23
CA GLY A 198 -4.16 -0.93 57.10
C GLY A 198 -2.68 -0.56 57.23
N ALA A 199 -2.22 -0.12 58.40
CA ALA A 199 -0.81 0.19 58.63
C ALA A 199 -0.01 -1.12 58.75
N VAL A 200 1.04 -1.23 57.95
CA VAL A 200 1.94 -2.38 57.94
C VAL A 200 3.33 -1.91 58.31
N ASP A 201 4.02 -2.66 59.16
CA ASP A 201 5.45 -2.56 59.40
C ASP A 201 6.06 -3.91 59.02
N VAL A 202 6.87 -3.94 57.96
CA VAL A 202 7.53 -5.15 57.48
C VAL A 202 9.02 -4.93 57.40
N ASP A 203 9.77 -5.76 58.11
CA ASP A 203 11.22 -5.85 58.02
C ASP A 203 11.56 -7.13 57.26
N PHE A 204 12.07 -7.01 56.04
CA PHE A 204 12.49 -8.18 55.25
C PHE A 204 13.78 -8.80 55.80
N ALA A 205 13.94 -10.12 55.66
CA ALA A 205 15.15 -10.83 56.10
C ALA A 205 16.42 -10.31 55.40
N VAL A 206 16.31 -9.89 54.14
CA VAL A 206 17.36 -9.27 53.33
C VAL A 206 16.82 -7.99 52.70
N ALA A 207 17.67 -6.96 52.61
CA ALA A 207 17.29 -5.69 51.98
C ALA A 207 16.90 -5.91 50.50
N PRO A 208 15.66 -5.57 50.09
CA PRO A 208 15.23 -5.71 48.70
C PRO A 208 16.15 -4.93 47.76
N ALA A 209 16.53 -5.56 46.64
CA ALA A 209 17.48 -4.98 45.70
C ALA A 209 16.98 -3.65 45.11
N ASN A 210 17.92 -2.79 44.72
CA ASN A 210 17.59 -1.46 44.20
C ASN A 210 16.69 -1.55 42.94
N GLY A 211 15.52 -0.91 43.00
CA GLY A 211 14.56 -0.86 41.90
C GLY A 211 13.58 -2.03 41.83
N LEU A 212 13.59 -2.96 42.79
CA LEU A 212 12.54 -3.98 42.89
C LEU A 212 11.26 -3.38 43.49
N ALA A 213 10.13 -3.60 42.82
CA ALA A 213 8.83 -3.21 43.34
C ALA A 213 8.43 -4.15 44.47
N ILE A 214 8.05 -3.57 45.61
CA ILE A 214 7.47 -4.32 46.72
C ILE A 214 5.96 -4.22 46.55
N THR A 215 5.30 -5.37 46.50
CA THR A 215 3.87 -5.46 46.24
C THR A 215 3.14 -6.24 47.31
N ALA A 216 1.94 -5.77 47.67
CA ALA A 216 1.07 -6.40 48.64
C ALA A 216 -0.21 -6.95 48.01
N ASP A 217 -0.62 -8.12 48.49
CA ASP A 217 -1.84 -8.84 48.16
C ASP A 217 -2.66 -8.99 49.44
N TYR A 218 -3.95 -8.61 49.43
CA TYR A 218 -4.81 -8.76 50.60
C TYR A 218 -6.29 -8.71 50.23
N ARG A 219 -7.16 -9.03 51.19
CA ARG A 219 -8.61 -8.83 51.07
C ARG A 219 -9.08 -7.79 52.07
N PHE A 220 -9.94 -6.88 51.65
CA PHE A 220 -10.56 -5.89 52.54
C PHE A 220 -12.03 -6.21 52.77
N ASP A 221 -12.57 -5.75 53.89
CA ASP A 221 -13.99 -5.85 54.19
C ASP A 221 -14.76 -4.79 53.40
N ASN A 222 -15.39 -5.22 52.30
CA ASN A 222 -16.14 -4.34 51.42
C ASN A 222 -17.45 -3.81 52.05
N GLU A 223 -17.94 -4.41 53.13
CA GLU A 223 -19.12 -3.90 53.85
C GLU A 223 -18.76 -2.77 54.83
N ALA A 224 -17.50 -2.72 55.27
CA ALA A 224 -17.00 -1.79 56.28
C ALA A 224 -16.09 -0.68 55.71
N ASN A 225 -15.83 -0.70 54.40
CA ASN A 225 -14.95 0.25 53.72
C ASN A 225 -15.75 1.30 52.93
N ASP A 226 -15.51 2.58 53.20
CA ASP A 226 -16.14 3.70 52.50
C ASP A 226 -15.55 3.96 51.10
N ASN A 227 -14.35 3.43 50.82
CA ASN A 227 -13.64 3.57 49.56
C ASN A 227 -14.12 2.52 48.55
N ILE A 228 -15.08 2.90 47.70
CA ILE A 228 -15.57 2.03 46.62
C ILE A 228 -14.82 2.34 45.32
N PRO A 229 -14.30 1.32 44.61
CA PRO A 229 -13.67 1.52 43.30
C PRO A 229 -14.63 2.15 42.29
N GLN A 230 -14.17 3.17 41.56
CA GLN A 230 -15.01 3.94 40.66
C GLN A 230 -14.51 3.89 39.21
N ILE A 231 -15.44 4.02 38.26
CA ILE A 231 -15.14 4.13 36.83
C ILE A 231 -15.64 5.48 36.34
N ASP A 232 -14.73 6.26 35.76
CA ASP A 232 -15.03 7.56 35.19
C ASP A 232 -15.13 7.49 33.67
N LEU A 233 -15.80 8.49 33.10
CA LEU A 233 -15.97 8.65 31.67
C LEU A 233 -15.08 9.79 31.19
N GLN A 234 -14.21 9.51 30.22
CA GLN A 234 -13.35 10.49 29.60
C GLN A 234 -13.63 10.58 28.10
N LEU A 235 -13.89 11.80 27.63
CA LEU A 235 -13.97 12.10 26.21
C LEU A 235 -12.62 12.67 25.77
N THR A 236 -11.91 11.98 24.89
CA THR A 236 -10.68 12.49 24.26
C THR A 236 -10.92 12.80 22.79
N SER A 237 -10.10 13.66 22.18
CA SER A 237 -10.24 14.01 20.77
C SER A 237 -8.89 14.08 20.06
N ALA A 238 -8.82 13.56 18.83
CA ALA A 238 -7.66 13.69 17.96
C ALA A 238 -8.02 14.50 16.70
N PRO A 239 -7.23 15.53 16.34
CA PRO A 239 -7.42 16.28 15.11
C PRO A 239 -6.87 15.54 13.89
N VAL A 240 -7.62 15.59 12.80
CA VAL A 240 -7.23 15.13 11.46
C VAL A 240 -7.16 16.34 10.54
N THR A 241 -6.00 16.61 9.96
CA THR A 241 -5.77 17.77 9.08
C THR A 241 -5.44 17.29 7.67
N ALA A 242 -6.14 17.85 6.68
CA ALA A 242 -5.93 17.50 5.28
C ALA A 242 -4.54 17.94 4.77
N ARG A 243 -3.91 17.09 3.96
CA ARG A 243 -2.67 17.39 3.23
C ARG A 243 -2.96 17.60 1.75
N ILE A 244 -2.12 18.38 1.07
CA ILE A 244 -2.32 18.77 -0.33
C ILE A 244 -1.36 17.99 -1.23
N ASN A 245 -1.90 17.32 -2.24
CA ASN A 245 -1.16 16.74 -3.35
C ASN A 245 -1.45 17.56 -4.63
N LYS A 246 -0.42 18.01 -5.35
CA LYS A 246 -0.57 18.81 -6.56
C LYS A 246 0.49 18.46 -7.59
N LEU A 247 0.09 18.28 -8.84
CA LEU A 247 0.98 18.11 -9.98
C LEU A 247 0.66 19.12 -11.09
N ARG A 248 1.66 19.45 -11.90
CA ARG A 248 1.50 20.32 -13.08
C ARG A 248 2.17 19.69 -14.29
N THR A 249 1.53 19.81 -15.45
CA THR A 249 2.13 19.52 -16.75
C THR A 249 2.31 20.80 -17.54
N ARG A 250 3.27 20.82 -18.45
CA ARG A 250 3.45 21.89 -19.45
C ARG A 250 3.64 21.22 -20.80
N TYR A 251 2.91 21.68 -21.81
CA TYR A 251 3.04 21.23 -23.19
C TYR A 251 3.08 22.45 -24.11
N SER A 252 3.74 22.32 -25.27
CA SER A 252 3.75 23.38 -26.28
C SER A 252 2.56 23.22 -27.22
N LEU A 253 2.06 24.34 -27.75
CA LEU A 253 0.92 24.35 -28.67
C LEU A 253 1.26 23.63 -29.98
N GLU A 254 2.49 23.77 -30.46
CA GLU A 254 3.00 23.10 -31.66
C GLU A 254 3.04 21.58 -31.46
N SER A 255 3.44 21.12 -30.27
CA SER A 255 3.41 19.70 -29.93
C SER A 255 1.98 19.15 -29.86
N ALA A 256 1.05 19.90 -29.26
CA ALA A 256 -0.36 19.51 -29.24
C ALA A 256 -0.98 19.44 -30.64
N GLN A 257 -0.69 20.42 -31.50
CA GLN A 257 -1.15 20.44 -32.89
C GLN A 257 -0.58 19.27 -33.70
N ASN A 258 0.72 18.98 -33.55
CA ASN A 258 1.36 17.85 -34.24
C ASN A 258 0.82 16.50 -33.73
N LEU A 259 0.63 16.35 -32.42
CA LEU A 259 0.12 15.12 -31.81
C LEU A 259 -1.33 14.85 -32.24
N LYS A 260 -2.14 15.91 -32.35
CA LYS A 260 -3.50 15.83 -32.88
C LYS A 260 -3.52 15.51 -34.38
N ALA A 261 -2.64 16.12 -35.17
CA ALA A 261 -2.57 15.90 -36.62
C ALA A 261 -2.04 14.51 -37.00
N LEU A 262 -1.07 13.98 -36.25
CA LEU A 262 -0.43 12.69 -36.55
C LEU A 262 -1.13 11.50 -35.90
N HIS A 263 -1.58 11.64 -34.66
CA HIS A 263 -2.10 10.53 -33.85
C HIS A 263 -3.59 10.67 -33.48
N GLY A 264 -4.25 11.79 -33.84
CA GLY A 264 -5.66 12.03 -33.50
C GLY A 264 -5.94 12.19 -32.00
N LEU A 265 -4.89 12.25 -31.18
CA LEU A 265 -4.98 12.36 -29.73
C LEU A 265 -4.98 13.84 -29.31
N ASP A 266 -5.66 14.14 -28.21
CA ASP A 266 -5.62 15.46 -27.61
C ASP A 266 -4.60 15.48 -26.45
N ALA A 267 -3.51 16.22 -26.63
CA ALA A 267 -2.43 16.29 -25.66
C ALA A 267 -2.90 16.77 -24.28
N GLU A 268 -3.87 17.68 -24.23
CA GLU A 268 -4.37 18.21 -22.96
C GLU A 268 -5.14 17.13 -22.18
N THR A 269 -6.03 16.43 -22.87
CA THR A 269 -6.86 15.38 -22.26
C THR A 269 -5.99 14.22 -21.78
N GLU A 270 -5.02 13.78 -22.59
CA GLU A 270 -4.13 12.67 -22.23
C GLU A 270 -3.20 13.03 -21.06
N LEU A 271 -2.64 14.24 -21.04
CA LEU A 271 -1.77 14.67 -19.94
C LEU A 271 -2.55 14.84 -18.63
N VAL A 272 -3.77 15.39 -18.68
CA VAL A 272 -4.63 15.50 -17.49
C VAL A 272 -5.01 14.12 -16.96
N ALA A 273 -5.33 13.16 -17.83
CA ALA A 273 -5.59 11.79 -17.44
C ALA A 273 -4.37 11.12 -16.78
N ALA A 274 -3.17 11.30 -17.35
CA ALA A 274 -1.94 10.77 -16.78
C ALA A 274 -1.61 11.37 -15.40
N LEU A 275 -1.78 12.69 -15.23
CA LEU A 275 -1.59 13.34 -13.93
C LEU A 275 -2.58 12.87 -12.87
N ALA A 276 -3.84 12.67 -13.27
CA ALA A 276 -4.87 12.18 -12.36
C ALA A 276 -4.55 10.79 -11.85
N GLU A 277 -3.99 9.95 -12.70
CA GLU A 277 -3.61 8.60 -12.35
C GLU A 277 -2.38 8.54 -11.45
N ASP A 278 -1.37 9.36 -11.72
CA ASP A 278 -0.16 9.43 -10.89
C ASP A 278 -0.48 9.86 -9.46
N ILE A 279 -1.38 10.84 -9.28
CA ILE A 279 -1.84 11.27 -7.96
C ILE A 279 -2.57 10.13 -7.22
N LYS A 280 -3.39 9.34 -7.91
CA LYS A 280 -4.06 8.19 -7.29
C LYS A 280 -3.06 7.14 -6.85
N PHE A 281 -2.09 6.82 -7.71
CA PHE A 281 -1.03 5.88 -7.40
C PHE A 281 -0.22 6.32 -6.17
N GLU A 282 0.13 7.61 -6.09
CA GLU A 282 0.86 8.19 -4.96
C GLU A 282 0.05 8.10 -3.65
N ILE A 283 -1.26 8.36 -3.70
CA ILE A 283 -2.16 8.24 -2.53
C ILE A 283 -2.20 6.80 -2.03
N ASP A 284 -2.47 5.83 -2.91
CA ASP A 284 -2.54 4.41 -2.53
C ASP A 284 -1.22 3.91 -1.96
N ARG A 285 -0.12 4.36 -2.57
CA ARG A 285 1.22 3.98 -2.13
C ARG A 285 1.55 4.53 -0.75
N THR A 286 1.16 5.79 -0.48
CA THR A 286 1.33 6.41 0.82
C THR A 286 0.52 5.67 1.89
N ILE A 287 -0.74 5.30 1.59
CA ILE A 287 -1.58 4.53 2.51
C ILE A 287 -0.90 3.20 2.89
N ILE A 288 -0.36 2.45 1.93
CA ILE A 288 0.30 1.16 2.22
C ILE A 288 1.58 1.35 3.04
N ILE A 289 2.41 2.33 2.70
CA ILE A 289 3.65 2.60 3.44
C ILE A 289 3.31 3.02 4.88
N ASP A 290 2.32 3.89 5.06
CA ASP A 290 1.85 4.29 6.39
C ASP A 290 1.33 3.09 7.18
N LEU A 291 0.53 2.21 6.56
CA LEU A 291 0.03 0.99 7.21
C LEU A 291 1.17 0.09 7.70
N VAL A 292 2.23 -0.08 6.90
CA VAL A 292 3.41 -0.86 7.30
C VAL A 292 4.16 -0.18 8.46
N ASN A 293 4.34 1.14 8.40
CA ASN A 293 5.04 1.89 9.45
C ASN A 293 4.24 1.95 10.76
N PHE A 294 2.91 1.95 10.69
CA PHE A 294 2.03 1.96 11.86
C PHE A 294 1.65 0.57 12.39
N ALA A 295 2.17 -0.50 11.79
CA ALA A 295 1.94 -1.86 12.28
C ALA A 295 2.62 -2.07 13.65
N GLN A 296 1.83 -2.15 14.72
CA GLN A 296 2.32 -2.28 16.11
C GLN A 296 2.13 -3.67 16.74
N ALA A 297 1.36 -4.55 16.09
CA ALA A 297 1.20 -5.92 16.58
C ALA A 297 2.54 -6.68 16.51
N THR A 298 2.74 -7.65 17.39
CA THR A 298 3.97 -8.47 17.42
C THR A 298 4.22 -9.10 16.05
N ALA A 299 5.31 -8.66 15.41
CA ALA A 299 5.70 -9.10 14.09
C ALA A 299 5.97 -10.61 14.06
N VAL A 300 5.60 -11.25 12.96
CA VAL A 300 5.87 -12.67 12.73
C VAL A 300 6.78 -12.80 11.52
N SER A 301 7.75 -13.71 11.60
CA SER A 301 8.65 -14.03 10.51
C SER A 301 8.52 -15.51 10.15
N TRP A 302 8.66 -15.81 8.85
CA TRP A 302 8.70 -17.17 8.34
C TRP A 302 9.98 -17.35 7.52
N PRO A 303 10.84 -18.33 7.85
CA PRO A 303 12.06 -18.56 7.09
C PRO A 303 11.72 -19.19 5.74
N LEU A 304 12.24 -18.62 4.64
CA LEU A 304 12.06 -19.18 3.30
C LEU A 304 12.73 -20.55 3.14
N THR A 305 13.85 -20.76 3.82
CA THR A 305 14.60 -22.02 3.78
C THR A 305 14.00 -23.03 4.76
N PRO A 306 13.68 -24.26 4.32
CA PRO A 306 13.14 -25.28 5.19
C PRO A 306 14.19 -25.74 6.22
N PRO A 307 13.77 -26.10 7.45
CA PRO A 307 14.62 -26.78 8.42
C PRO A 307 15.18 -28.10 7.87
N SER A 308 16.35 -28.52 8.36
CA SER A 308 17.01 -29.74 7.86
C SER A 308 16.15 -30.98 8.04
N GLY A 309 15.93 -31.73 6.96
CA GLY A 309 15.16 -32.97 6.96
C GLY A 309 13.67 -32.83 6.61
N ILE A 310 13.18 -31.60 6.36
CA ILE A 310 11.78 -31.35 5.97
C ILE A 310 11.72 -30.98 4.48
N SER A 311 10.76 -31.55 3.75
CA SER A 311 10.54 -31.20 2.35
C SER A 311 9.97 -29.78 2.22
N PHE A 312 10.29 -29.07 1.14
CA PHE A 312 9.74 -27.73 0.92
C PHE A 312 8.20 -27.71 0.86
N THR A 313 7.59 -28.81 0.39
CA THR A 313 6.13 -28.98 0.32
C THR A 313 5.47 -29.01 1.69
N GLU A 314 6.14 -29.55 2.69
CA GLU A 314 5.65 -29.59 4.07
C GLU A 314 5.96 -28.27 4.78
N HIS A 315 7.16 -27.72 4.56
CA HIS A 315 7.55 -26.42 5.10
C HIS A 315 6.61 -25.29 4.64
N LYS A 316 6.18 -25.27 3.37
CA LYS A 316 5.23 -24.24 2.90
C LYS A 316 3.88 -24.28 3.64
N LEU A 317 3.44 -25.44 4.15
CA LEU A 317 2.19 -25.52 4.90
C LEU A 317 2.28 -24.78 6.24
N SER A 318 3.46 -24.79 6.88
CA SER A 318 3.71 -24.04 8.12
C SER A 318 3.58 -22.51 7.96
N PHE A 319 3.58 -22.01 6.72
CA PHE A 319 3.31 -20.60 6.46
C PHE A 319 1.92 -20.19 6.96
N VAL A 320 0.93 -21.09 6.85
CA VAL A 320 -0.43 -20.84 7.37
C VAL A 320 -0.41 -20.72 8.89
N ASP A 321 0.42 -21.50 9.59
CA ASP A 321 0.56 -21.42 11.05
C ASP A 321 1.13 -20.07 11.48
N VAL A 322 2.11 -19.54 10.73
CA VAL A 322 2.65 -18.18 10.93
C VAL A 322 1.57 -17.11 10.72
N LEU A 323 0.71 -17.25 9.69
CA LEU A 323 -0.43 -16.34 9.49
C LEU A 323 -1.45 -16.43 10.62
N ILE A 324 -1.70 -17.62 11.15
CA ILE A 324 -2.59 -17.83 12.32
C ILE A 324 -1.99 -17.17 13.57
N GLN A 325 -0.68 -17.32 13.79
CA GLN A 325 0.01 -16.66 14.88
C GLN A 325 -0.11 -15.13 14.76
N GLY A 326 0.16 -14.57 13.57
CA GLY A 326 -0.01 -13.14 13.32
C GLY A 326 -1.46 -12.69 13.53
N SER A 327 -2.43 -13.54 13.18
CA SER A 327 -3.85 -13.27 13.41
C SER A 327 -4.21 -13.21 14.89
N ASN A 328 -3.64 -14.11 15.70
CA ASN A 328 -3.85 -14.12 17.14
C ASN A 328 -3.15 -12.93 17.82
N ASN A 329 -1.96 -12.54 17.35
CA ASN A 329 -1.26 -11.35 17.85
C ASN A 329 -2.08 -10.08 17.59
N ILE A 330 -2.66 -9.93 16.40
CA ILE A 330 -3.54 -8.80 16.07
C ILE A 330 -4.82 -8.84 16.90
N PHE A 331 -5.42 -10.03 17.08
CA PHE A 331 -6.61 -10.16 17.92
C PHE A 331 -6.32 -9.85 19.39
N ALA A 332 -5.17 -10.27 19.92
CA ALA A 332 -4.74 -9.96 21.28
C ALA A 332 -4.48 -8.46 21.47
N ALA A 333 -3.87 -7.80 20.47
CA ALA A 333 -3.58 -6.38 20.51
C ALA A 333 -4.84 -5.52 20.37
N THR A 334 -5.70 -5.81 19.37
CA THR A 334 -6.83 -4.95 19.01
C THR A 334 -8.14 -5.33 19.70
N ARG A 335 -8.28 -6.60 20.12
CA ARG A 335 -9.46 -7.20 20.77
C ARG A 335 -10.80 -6.96 20.06
N ARG A 336 -10.78 -6.70 18.75
CA ARG A 336 -11.98 -6.38 17.95
C ARG A 336 -12.38 -7.50 17.01
N GLY A 337 -11.43 -8.01 16.24
CA GLY A 337 -11.71 -9.02 15.25
C GLY A 337 -10.43 -9.67 14.75
N GLN A 338 -10.60 -10.84 14.15
CA GLN A 338 -9.51 -11.52 13.48
C GLN A 338 -9.26 -10.86 12.13
N PRO A 339 -8.00 -10.72 11.69
CA PRO A 339 -7.67 -10.07 10.43
C PRO A 339 -8.30 -10.77 9.23
N ASN A 340 -8.61 -9.97 8.22
CA ASN A 340 -9.37 -10.39 7.03
C ASN A 340 -8.69 -10.04 5.70
N PHE A 341 -7.63 -9.24 5.71
CA PHE A 341 -6.84 -8.96 4.51
C PHE A 341 -5.34 -9.14 4.77
N VAL A 342 -4.62 -9.48 3.69
CA VAL A 342 -3.16 -9.57 3.68
C VAL A 342 -2.66 -8.93 2.39
N VAL A 343 -1.70 -8.01 2.52
CA VAL A 343 -0.96 -7.45 1.38
C VAL A 343 0.41 -8.09 1.33
N VAL A 344 0.80 -8.65 0.20
CA VAL A 344 2.01 -9.47 0.06
C VAL A 344 2.91 -8.97 -1.06
N GLY A 345 4.23 -9.07 -0.86
CA GLY A 345 5.20 -8.92 -1.91
C GLY A 345 5.24 -10.14 -2.84
N LEU A 346 5.94 -10.01 -3.97
CA LEU A 346 5.97 -11.04 -5.02
C LEU A 346 6.51 -12.40 -4.54
N GLU A 347 7.55 -12.41 -3.70
CA GLU A 347 8.14 -13.68 -3.22
C GLU A 347 7.20 -14.43 -2.28
N VAL A 348 6.48 -13.71 -1.42
CA VAL A 348 5.47 -14.30 -0.53
C VAL A 348 4.27 -14.79 -1.35
N SER A 349 3.91 -14.07 -2.41
CA SER A 349 2.85 -14.47 -3.35
C SER A 349 3.16 -15.83 -3.99
N ASN A 350 4.41 -16.11 -4.36
CA ASN A 350 4.81 -17.41 -4.92
C ASN A 350 4.51 -18.56 -3.96
N VAL A 351 4.72 -18.35 -2.66
CA VAL A 351 4.41 -19.35 -1.64
C VAL A 351 2.90 -19.53 -1.51
N ILE A 352 2.16 -18.43 -1.34
CA ILE A 352 0.70 -18.45 -1.11
C ILE A 352 -0.07 -19.05 -2.28
N GLU A 353 0.25 -18.65 -3.51
CA GLU A 353 -0.41 -19.16 -4.72
C GLU A 353 -0.20 -20.68 -4.90
N SER A 354 0.87 -21.24 -4.32
CA SER A 354 1.18 -22.68 -4.36
C SER A 354 0.56 -23.49 -3.20
N LEU A 355 -0.16 -22.86 -2.28
CA LEU A 355 -0.78 -23.52 -1.15
C LEU A 355 -2.10 -24.20 -1.56
N PRO A 356 -2.41 -25.38 -1.00
CA PRO A 356 -3.62 -26.13 -1.35
C PRO A 356 -4.92 -25.43 -0.94
N GLY A 357 -4.86 -24.49 0.02
CA GLY A 357 -6.01 -23.75 0.53
C GLY A 357 -6.32 -22.44 -0.20
N PHE A 358 -5.51 -22.09 -1.21
CA PHE A 358 -5.65 -20.85 -1.97
C PHE A 358 -6.70 -21.02 -3.08
N LYS A 359 -7.67 -20.11 -3.13
CA LYS A 359 -8.68 -20.03 -4.18
C LYS A 359 -8.43 -18.78 -5.03
N PRO A 360 -7.95 -18.93 -6.28
CA PRO A 360 -7.62 -17.78 -7.11
C PRO A 360 -8.88 -17.01 -7.52
N ALA A 361 -8.77 -15.68 -7.59
CA ALA A 361 -9.79 -14.80 -8.13
C ALA A 361 -9.85 -14.89 -9.66
N ALA A 362 -11.00 -14.59 -10.25
CA ALA A 362 -11.15 -14.56 -11.70
C ALA A 362 -10.52 -13.29 -12.31
N GLY A 363 -9.96 -13.39 -13.52
CA GLY A 363 -9.56 -12.20 -14.31
C GLY A 363 -8.21 -11.57 -13.94
N LEU A 364 -7.25 -12.35 -13.44
CA LEU A 364 -5.93 -11.86 -12.98
C LEU A 364 -4.99 -11.43 -14.12
N ALA A 365 -5.18 -11.90 -15.34
CA ALA A 365 -4.23 -11.72 -16.45
C ALA A 365 -4.21 -10.30 -17.07
N SER A 366 -5.12 -9.41 -16.67
CA SER A 366 -5.31 -8.09 -17.30
C SER A 366 -5.26 -6.92 -16.32
N GLN A 367 -4.76 -7.13 -15.11
CA GLN A 367 -4.73 -6.12 -14.05
C GLN A 367 -3.28 -5.70 -13.77
N ASN A 368 -3.06 -4.39 -13.64
CA ASN A 368 -1.77 -3.83 -13.25
C ASN A 368 -1.88 -3.16 -11.88
N GLY A 369 -0.74 -2.93 -11.22
CA GLY A 369 -0.70 -2.40 -9.88
C GLY A 369 -0.97 -3.44 -8.81
N ILE A 370 -1.55 -2.99 -7.69
CA ILE A 370 -1.91 -3.89 -6.59
C ILE A 370 -3.20 -4.61 -6.98
N ILE A 371 -3.16 -5.93 -6.95
CA ILE A 371 -4.27 -6.76 -7.43
C ILE A 371 -4.77 -7.68 -6.34
N TYR A 372 -6.09 -7.88 -6.30
CA TYR A 372 -6.70 -8.94 -5.51
C TYR A 372 -6.46 -10.28 -6.22
N ILE A 373 -5.71 -11.19 -5.58
CA ILE A 373 -5.34 -12.47 -6.19
C ILE A 373 -6.27 -13.61 -5.81
N GLY A 374 -6.97 -13.52 -4.68
CA GLY A 374 -7.86 -14.57 -4.22
C GLY A 374 -7.97 -14.67 -2.70
N ASP A 375 -8.69 -15.70 -2.27
CA ASP A 375 -8.95 -15.99 -0.87
C ASP A 375 -8.08 -17.16 -0.38
N LEU A 376 -7.43 -17.00 0.76
CA LEU A 376 -6.75 -18.08 1.46
C LEU A 376 -7.66 -18.66 2.54
N ASN A 377 -7.99 -19.96 2.44
CA ASN A 377 -8.85 -20.70 3.37
C ASN A 377 -10.22 -20.06 3.64
N GLY A 378 -10.69 -19.13 2.78
CA GLY A 378 -11.92 -18.37 2.99
C GLY A 378 -11.87 -17.38 4.18
N ARG A 379 -10.68 -17.10 4.71
CA ARG A 379 -10.48 -16.21 5.87
C ARG A 379 -9.79 -14.91 5.51
N TRP A 380 -8.74 -14.99 4.68
CA TRP A 380 -7.93 -13.84 4.32
C TRP A 380 -8.04 -13.54 2.84
N LYS A 381 -8.40 -12.31 2.51
CA LYS A 381 -8.30 -11.74 1.17
C LYS A 381 -6.85 -11.37 0.90
N ILE A 382 -6.26 -11.93 -0.16
CA ILE A 382 -4.86 -11.71 -0.48
C ILE A 382 -4.75 -10.69 -1.62
N TYR A 383 -3.96 -9.66 -1.35
CA TYR A 383 -3.62 -8.60 -2.30
C TYR A 383 -2.13 -8.67 -2.60
N LYS A 384 -1.79 -8.68 -3.89
CA LYS A 384 -0.41 -8.75 -4.36
C LYS A 384 0.05 -7.35 -4.73
N ASP A 385 1.06 -6.86 -4.04
CA ASP A 385 1.75 -5.62 -4.37
C ASP A 385 3.01 -5.93 -5.20
N PRO A 386 3.07 -5.52 -6.48
CA PRO A 386 4.31 -5.63 -7.26
C PRO A 386 5.38 -4.63 -6.80
N TYR A 387 4.99 -3.60 -6.06
CA TYR A 387 5.87 -2.63 -5.46
C TYR A 387 6.32 -3.11 -4.07
N ASN A 388 7.48 -2.62 -3.61
CA ASN A 388 8.09 -3.14 -2.38
C ASN A 388 7.31 -2.68 -1.15
N LEU A 389 6.89 -3.55 -0.24
CA LEU A 389 6.12 -3.10 0.94
C LEU A 389 6.94 -2.22 1.91
N THR A 390 8.27 -2.29 1.84
CA THR A 390 9.19 -1.48 2.65
C THR A 390 10.19 -0.73 1.77
N ALA A 391 10.76 0.37 2.29
CA ALA A 391 11.72 1.21 1.58
C ALA A 391 13.01 0.46 1.17
N THR A 392 13.31 -0.67 1.81
CA THR A 392 14.52 -1.49 1.59
C THR A 392 14.46 -2.34 0.31
N GLY A 393 13.35 -2.31 -0.42
CA GLY A 393 13.23 -3.01 -1.70
C GLY A 393 13.01 -4.52 -1.60
N ASP A 394 12.68 -5.03 -0.41
CA ASP A 394 12.58 -6.46 -0.15
C ASP A 394 11.15 -6.96 -0.38
N GLN A 395 10.97 -7.83 -1.39
CA GLN A 395 9.69 -8.42 -1.80
C GLN A 395 9.24 -9.59 -0.90
N LYS A 396 9.96 -9.82 0.21
CA LYS A 396 9.71 -10.87 1.21
C LYS A 396 8.75 -10.44 2.32
N ASN A 397 8.39 -9.17 2.35
CA ASN A 397 7.51 -8.63 3.39
C ASN A 397 6.05 -8.94 3.08
N PHE A 398 5.25 -9.06 4.14
CA PHE A 398 3.80 -9.14 4.07
C PHE A 398 3.19 -8.34 5.21
N LEU A 399 2.02 -7.76 4.97
CA LEU A 399 1.24 -7.00 5.93
C LEU A 399 -0.08 -7.73 6.16
N ILE A 400 -0.39 -8.07 7.40
CA ILE A 400 -1.70 -8.61 7.79
C ILE A 400 -2.46 -7.49 8.49
N GLY A 401 -3.73 -7.30 8.12
CA GLY A 401 -4.57 -6.27 8.72
C GLY A 401 -6.00 -6.74 8.98
N TYR A 402 -6.65 -6.04 9.91
CA TYR A 402 -8.06 -6.18 10.20
C TYR A 402 -8.80 -4.91 9.77
N LYS A 403 -9.90 -5.11 9.05
CA LYS A 403 -10.90 -4.08 8.79
C LYS A 403 -12.29 -4.66 9.04
N GLY A 404 -13.03 -4.10 9.99
CA GLY A 404 -14.41 -4.52 10.26
C GLY A 404 -15.42 -4.03 9.20
N GLY A 405 -16.69 -4.37 9.44
CA GLY A 405 -17.80 -3.95 8.59
C GLY A 405 -18.21 -2.49 8.81
N SER A 406 -17.92 -1.97 10.01
CA SER A 406 -18.13 -0.57 10.34
C SER A 406 -16.85 0.25 10.13
N PHE A 407 -17.03 1.53 9.79
CA PHE A 407 -15.93 2.47 9.63
C PHE A 407 -15.08 2.64 10.89
N LEU A 408 -15.71 2.46 12.07
CA LEU A 408 -15.06 2.57 13.37
C LEU A 408 -14.07 1.42 13.61
N GLU A 409 -14.18 0.33 12.87
CA GLU A 409 -13.44 -0.92 13.05
C GLU A 409 -12.24 -1.04 12.11
N ALA A 410 -11.76 0.07 11.54
CA ALA A 410 -10.54 0.14 10.75
C ALA A 410 -9.45 0.92 11.51
N GLY A 411 -8.22 0.41 11.49
CA GLY A 411 -7.06 1.07 12.11
C GLY A 411 -6.54 2.28 11.33
N TYR A 412 -6.98 2.48 10.09
CA TYR A 412 -6.57 3.59 9.23
C TYR A 412 -7.79 4.17 8.51
N VAL A 413 -7.87 5.50 8.47
CA VAL A 413 -8.94 6.25 7.83
C VAL A 413 -8.34 7.14 6.75
N TYR A 414 -8.73 6.90 5.50
CA TYR A 414 -8.46 7.79 4.39
C TYR A 414 -9.60 8.81 4.28
N ALA A 415 -9.27 10.09 4.47
CA ALA A 415 -10.26 11.14 4.60
C ALA A 415 -10.12 12.22 3.51
N PRO A 416 -10.71 12.03 2.30
CA PRO A 416 -10.60 13.02 1.23
C PRO A 416 -11.42 14.26 1.55
N TYR A 417 -10.81 15.45 1.40
CA TYR A 417 -11.51 16.73 1.60
C TYR A 417 -12.07 17.30 0.29
N ILE A 418 -11.21 17.47 -0.72
CA ILE A 418 -11.61 17.96 -2.04
C ILE A 418 -11.32 16.85 -3.05
N PRO A 419 -12.30 16.44 -3.89
CA PRO A 419 -12.06 15.47 -4.95
C PRO A 419 -11.13 16.07 -6.02
N PHE A 420 -10.70 15.26 -6.98
CA PHE A 420 -9.81 15.71 -8.04
C PHE A 420 -10.34 16.98 -8.73
N TYR A 421 -9.53 18.04 -8.75
CA TYR A 421 -9.89 19.31 -9.39
C TYR A 421 -8.77 19.73 -10.34
N THR A 422 -9.15 20.03 -11.59
CA THR A 422 -8.23 20.57 -12.59
C THR A 422 -8.34 22.09 -12.60
N THR A 423 -7.21 22.78 -12.60
CA THR A 423 -7.19 24.21 -12.87
C THR A 423 -7.29 24.44 -14.39
N PRO A 424 -7.97 25.51 -14.84
CA PRO A 424 -8.03 25.84 -16.26
C PRO A 424 -6.62 26.07 -16.83
N THR A 425 -6.46 25.76 -18.11
CA THR A 425 -5.18 25.91 -18.82
C THR A 425 -4.76 27.37 -18.88
N VAL A 426 -3.55 27.66 -18.38
CA VAL A 426 -2.95 28.99 -18.40
C VAL A 426 -1.92 29.03 -19.54
N ILE A 427 -2.15 29.91 -20.51
CA ILE A 427 -1.20 30.19 -21.58
C ILE A 427 -0.13 31.12 -21.02
N LEU A 428 1.13 30.66 -21.06
CA LEU A 428 2.31 31.39 -20.58
C LEU A 428 2.93 32.24 -21.68
#